data_AF-A0A377VU95-F1
#
_entry.id   AF-A0A377VU95-F1
#
_cell.length_a   1.000
_cell.length_b   1.000
_cell.length_c   1.000
_cell.angle_alpha   90.00
_cell.angle_beta   90.00
_cell.angle_gamma   90.00
#
_symmetry.space_group_name_H-M   'P 1'
#
loop_
_entity.id
_entity.type
_entity.pdbx_description
1 polymer ?
#
loop_
_entity_poly.entity_id
_entity_poly.type
_entity_poly.pdbx_seq_one_letter_code
_entity_poly.pdbx_strand_id
1 'polypeptide(L)' 'MIVDIRRKSGIAGSYYFIVTMRDEQNKTDKRLTFNFGSHNRADVEALSNGSVATIVGQVHQVQDSTIPTLQNPKVVK' A
#
# COMPACT_ATOMS: atom_id res chain seq x y z
N MET A 1 0.27 -10.34 -4.14
CA MET A 1 0.42 -10.87 -2.76
C MET A 1 1.05 -9.80 -1.85
N ILE A 2 0.59 -9.68 -0.61
CA ILE A 2 1.12 -8.72 0.37
C ILE A 2 2.43 -9.24 0.97
N VAL A 3 3.43 -8.36 1.08
CA VAL A 3 4.76 -8.72 1.59
C VAL A 3 5.25 -7.85 2.75
N ASP A 4 4.74 -6.64 2.93
CA ASP A 4 5.03 -5.78 4.08
C ASP A 4 3.80 -4.91 4.37
N ILE A 5 3.45 -4.80 5.65
CA ILE A 5 2.43 -3.88 6.17
C ILE A 5 3.10 -3.10 7.29
N ARG A 6 3.19 -1.78 7.16
CA ARG A 6 3.98 -0.97 8.08
C ARG A 6 3.32 0.36 8.40
N ARG A 7 3.18 0.65 9.69
CA ARG A 7 2.83 1.99 10.19
C ARG A 7 4.06 2.90 10.15
N LYS A 8 3.87 4.13 9.69
CA LYS A 8 4.89 5.18 9.61
C LYS A 8 4.40 6.45 10.30
N SER A 9 5.30 7.12 11.01
CA SER A 9 5.06 8.48 11.50
C SER A 9 5.00 9.44 10.32
N GLY A 10 4.01 10.32 10.32
CA GLY A 10 3.85 11.39 9.35
C GLY A 10 4.25 12.76 9.91
N ILE A 11 4.04 13.80 9.10
CA ILE A 11 4.27 15.20 9.48
C ILE A 11 3.10 15.70 10.34
N ALA A 12 3.33 16.72 11.17
CA ALA A 12 2.30 17.36 11.99
C ALA A 12 1.54 16.39 12.93
N GLY A 13 2.25 15.42 13.51
CA GLY A 13 1.66 14.43 14.43
C GLY A 13 0.77 13.38 13.77
N SER A 14 0.67 13.39 12.43
CA SER A 14 -0.06 12.37 11.68
C SER A 14 0.68 11.02 11.66
N TYR A 15 -0.02 9.97 11.24
CA TYR A 15 0.58 8.69 10.87
C TYR A 15 -0.16 8.12 9.66
N TYR A 16 0.51 7.22 8.94
CA TYR A 16 -0.03 6.54 7.77
C TYR A 16 0.51 5.11 7.72
N PHE A 17 -0.01 4.31 6.79
CA PHE A 17 0.47 2.96 6.55
C PHE A 17 0.99 2.82 5.13
N ILE A 18 2.09 2.09 4.98
CA ILE A 18 2.56 1.59 3.69
C ILE A 18 2.24 0.11 3.62
N VAL A 19 1.52 -0.28 2.58
CA VAL A 19 1.30 -1.68 2.21
C VAL A 19 2.10 -1.95 0.95
N THR A 20 2.95 -2.98 0.98
CA THR A 20 3.77 -3.39 -0.15
C THR A 20 3.23 -4.69 -0.72
N MET A 21 3.01 -4.71 -2.03
CA MET A 21 2.57 -5.88 -2.76
C MET A 21 3.60 -6.31 -3.80
N ARG A 22 3.67 -7.62 -4.00
CA ARG A 22 4.39 -8.28 -5.09
C ARG A 22 3.42 -8.85 -6.11
N ASP A 23 3.90 -9.03 -7.32
CA ASP A 23 3.21 -9.85 -8.31
C ASP A 23 2.99 -11.26 -7.75
N GLU A 24 1.77 -11.77 -7.90
CA GLU A 24 1.36 -13.05 -7.33
C GLU A 24 2.17 -14.22 -7.90
N GLN A 25 2.43 -14.18 -9.21
CA GLN A 25 3.14 -15.21 -9.96
C GLN A 25 4.63 -14.89 -10.17
N ASN A 26 5.14 -13.85 -9.48
CA ASN A 26 6.52 -13.36 -9.63
C ASN A 26 6.93 -13.02 -11.07
N LYS A 27 6.01 -12.55 -11.91
CA LYS A 27 6.32 -12.08 -13.27
C LYS A 27 7.17 -10.81 -13.28
N THR A 28 7.22 -10.10 -12.16
CA THR A 28 8.15 -8.99 -11.92
C THR A 28 8.66 -9.05 -10.49
N ASP A 29 9.92 -8.63 -10.31
CA ASP A 29 10.59 -8.41 -9.04
C ASP A 29 10.22 -7.07 -8.38
N LYS A 30 9.68 -6.13 -9.17
CA LYS A 30 9.21 -4.82 -8.70
C LYS A 30 8.10 -4.98 -7.66
N ARG A 31 8.08 -4.04 -6.71
CA ARG A 31 7.05 -3.96 -5.67
C ARG A 31 6.17 -2.75 -5.91
N LEU A 32 4.87 -2.92 -5.76
CA LEU A 32 3.92 -1.81 -5.78
C LEU A 32 3.56 -1.46 -4.34
N THR A 33 3.55 -0.16 -4.04
CA THR A 33 3.24 0.36 -2.70
C THR A 33 1.94 1.14 -2.70
N PHE A 34 1.22 1.07 -1.58
CA PHE A 34 -0.01 1.80 -1.32
C PHE A 34 0.15 2.62 -0.05
N ASN A 35 -0.22 3.90 -0.09
CA ASN A 35 -0.19 4.80 1.05
C ASN A 35 -1.61 4.99 1.62
N PHE A 36 -1.90 4.30 2.72
CA PHE A 36 -3.15 4.41 3.44
C PHE A 36 -3.05 5.50 4.50
N GLY A 37 -3.94 6.50 4.42
CA GLY A 37 -4.12 7.44 5.53
C GLY A 37 -4.62 6.75 6.80
N SER A 38 -4.36 7.34 7.96
CA SER A 38 -4.77 6.80 9.27
C SER A 38 -6.28 6.52 9.37
N HIS A 39 -7.12 7.25 8.65
CA HIS A 39 -8.57 7.04 8.61
C HIS A 39 -8.98 5.67 8.02
N ASN A 40 -8.15 5.06 7.14
CA ASN A 40 -8.39 3.73 6.57
C ASN A 40 -7.69 2.60 7.34
N ARG A 41 -7.38 2.81 8.63
CA ARG A 41 -6.75 1.80 9.50
C ARG A 41 -7.47 0.44 9.46
N ALA A 42 -8.80 0.44 9.49
CA ALA A 42 -9.59 -0.80 9.53
C ALA A 42 -9.35 -1.70 8.30
N ASP A 43 -9.15 -1.11 7.13
CA ASP A 43 -8.82 -1.86 5.91
C ASP A 43 -7.41 -2.45 6.01
N VAL A 44 -6.44 -1.71 6.52
CA VAL A 44 -5.05 -2.18 6.68
C VAL A 44 -4.93 -3.29 7.72
N GLU A 45 -5.66 -3.19 8.84
CA GLU A 45 -5.65 -4.21 9.90
C GLU A 45 -6.30 -5.52 9.49
N ALA A 46 -7.15 -5.52 8.45
CA ALA A 46 -7.71 -6.73 7.87
C ALA A 46 -6.75 -7.45 6.91
N LEU A 47 -5.63 -6.83 6.53
CA LEU A 47 -4.64 -7.40 5.64
C LEU A 47 -3.66 -8.32 6.40
N SER A 48 -3.10 -9.29 5.68
CA SER A 48 -2.06 -10.18 6.21
C SER A 48 -0.93 -10.35 5.21
N ASN A 49 0.32 -10.29 5.69
CA ASN A 49 1.49 -10.67 4.90
C ASN A 49 1.35 -12.13 4.46
N GLY A 50 1.75 -12.42 3.22
CA GLY A 50 1.58 -13.76 2.62
C GLY A 50 0.23 -13.96 1.94
N SER A 51 -0.77 -13.13 2.21
CA SER A 51 -2.10 -13.26 1.61
C SER A 51 -2.24 -12.52 0.28
N VAL A 52 -3.15 -13.00 -0.56
CA VAL A 52 -3.64 -12.27 -1.74
C VAL A 52 -4.70 -11.27 -1.29
N ALA A 53 -4.67 -10.08 -1.86
CA ALA A 53 -5.65 -9.04 -1.64
C ALA A 53 -5.81 -8.23 -2.92
N THR A 54 -7.00 -7.65 -3.12
CA THR A 54 -7.26 -6.70 -4.20
C THR A 54 -7.42 -5.31 -3.57
N ILE A 55 -6.63 -4.36 -4.04
CA ILE A 55 -6.60 -2.99 -3.52
C ILE A 55 -6.74 -2.04 -4.69
N VAL A 56 -7.74 -1.17 -4.64
CA VAL A 56 -7.87 -0.04 -5.57
C VAL A 56 -7.12 1.16 -4.99
N GLY A 57 -6.52 1.97 -5.85
CA GLY A 57 -5.82 3.18 -5.44
C GLY A 57 -5.64 4.14 -6.62
N GLN A 58 -5.41 5.41 -6.30
CA GLN A 58 -5.25 6.49 -7.27
C GLN A 58 -3.78 6.71 -7.59
N VAL A 59 -3.47 6.92 -8.87
CA VAL A 59 -2.13 7.34 -9.31
C VAL A 59 -2.04 8.86 -9.17
N HIS A 60 -1.08 9.33 -8.40
CA HIS A 60 -0.66 10.73 -8.38
C HIS A 60 0.62 10.91 -9.20
N GLN A 61 1.06 12.15 -9.42
CA GLN A 61 2.31 12.42 -10.13
C GLN A 61 3.49 11.69 -9.47
N VAL A 62 4.23 10.93 -10.27
CA VAL A 62 5.45 10.25 -9.83
C VAL A 62 6.62 11.18 -10.07
N GLN A 63 7.28 11.61 -9.00
CA GLN A 63 8.53 12.37 -9.02
C GLN A 63 9.58 11.58 -8.25
N ASP A 64 10.85 11.68 -8.64
CA ASP A 64 12.00 11.03 -7.99
C ASP A 64 11.91 9.50 -7.84
N SER A 65 11.02 8.85 -8.60
CA SER A 65 10.82 7.39 -8.64
C SER A 65 10.36 6.96 -10.03
N THR A 66 10.45 5.66 -10.32
CA THR A 66 9.93 5.03 -11.54
C THR A 66 8.73 4.12 -11.29
N ILE A 67 8.39 3.87 -10.02
CA ILE A 67 7.25 3.06 -9.60
C ILE A 67 6.34 3.94 -8.74
N PRO A 68 5.04 4.02 -9.06
CA PRO A 68 4.11 4.82 -8.28
C PRO A 68 3.89 4.20 -6.88
N THR A 69 3.67 5.08 -5.90
CA THR A 69 2.93 4.70 -4.70
C THR A 69 1.49 5.13 -4.89
N LEU A 70 0.55 4.18 -4.87
CA LEU A 70 -0.87 4.48 -5.03
C LEU A 70 -1.42 5.18 -3.78
N GLN A 71 -2.17 6.26 -3.99
CA GLN A 71 -2.75 7.11 -2.94
C GLN A 71 -4.26 6.84 -2.79
N ASN A 72 -4.84 7.29 -1.68
CA ASN A 72 -6.26 7.10 -1.35
C ASN A 72 -6.77 5.67 -1.57
N PRO A 73 -6.05 4.63 -1.11
CA PRO A 73 -6.40 3.26 -1.42
C PRO A 73 -7.58 2.75 -0.60
N LYS A 74 -8.27 1.74 -1.14
CA LYS A 74 -9.36 1.00 -0.48
C LYS A 74 -9.20 -0.49 -0.77
N VAL A 75 -9.35 -1.32 0.25
CA VAL A 75 -9.34 -2.79 0.07
C VAL A 75 -10.69 -3.22 -0.51
N VAL A 76 -10.65 -4.01 -1.58
CA VAL A 76 -11.85 -4.62 -2.17
C VAL A 76 -12.20 -5.85 -1.34
N LYS A 77 -13.44 -5.89 -0.83
CA LYS A 77 -13.97 -6.95 0.04
C LYS A 77 -15.06 -7.71 -0.70
#